data_AF-A0AAP0BQP4-F1
#
_entry.id   AF-A0AAP0BQP4-F1
#
_cell.length_a   1.000
_cell.length_b   1.000
_cell.length_c   1.000
_cell.angle_alpha   90.00
_cell.angle_beta   90.00
_cell.angle_gamma   90.00
#
_symmetry.space_group_name_H-M   'P 1'
#
loop_
_entity.id
_entity.type
_entity.pdbx_description
1 polymer ?
#
loop_
_entity_poly.entity_id
_entity_poly.type
_entity_poly.pdbx_seq_one_letter_code
_entity_poly.pdbx_strand_id
1 'polypeptide(L)' 'MIFCDLCLREIELGNRPTTHFSRDGWSNLTTNFFAQTGKSYDRNQMKNKWDQIKKD' A
#
# COMPACT_ATOMS: atom_id res chain seq x y z
N MET A 1 -6.05 -7.31 8.15
CA MET A 1 -5.69 -5.88 8.26
C MET A 1 -4.29 -5.55 7.74
N ILE A 2 -3.47 -6.55 7.34
CA ILE A 2 -2.08 -6.38 6.83
C ILE A 2 -1.88 -5.23 5.82
N PHE A 3 -2.81 -5.04 4.87
CA PHE A 3 -2.69 -3.94 3.90
C PHE A 3 -2.73 -2.55 4.56
N CYS A 4 -3.63 -2.31 5.50
CA CYS A 4 -3.71 -1.02 6.20
C CYS A 4 -2.48 -0.78 7.07
N ASP A 5 -2.00 -1.80 7.79
CA ASP A 5 -0.77 -1.70 8.59
C ASP A 5 0.44 -1.33 7.73
N LEU A 6 0.57 -1.97 6.56
CA LEU A 6 1.61 -1.64 5.59
C LEU A 6 1.46 -0.22 5.04
N CYS A 7 0.24 0.21 4.73
CA CYS A 7 -0.04 1.59 4.30
C CYS A 7 0.34 2.61 5.38
N LEU A 8 0.02 2.36 6.65
CA LEU A 8 0.38 3.23 7.76
C LEU A 8 1.90 3.34 7.91
N ARG A 9 2.60 2.21 7.87
CA ARG A 9 4.07 2.19 7.95
C ARG A 9 4.73 3.00 6.83
N GLU A 10 4.25 2.86 5.59
CA GLU A 10 4.78 3.65 4.47
C GLU A 10 4.44 5.14 4.58
N ILE A 11 3.31 5.50 5.20
CA ILE A 11 2.98 6.90 5.53
C ILE A 11 3.97 7.45 6.57
N GLU A 12 4.26 6.69 7.63
CA GLU A 12 5.22 7.08 8.67
C GLU A 12 6.64 7.24 8.12
N LEU A 13 7.01 6.42 7.12
CA LEU A 13 8.29 6.54 6.39
C LEU A 13 8.33 7.73 5.42
N GLY A 14 7.25 8.50 5.27
CA GLY A 14 7.18 9.64 4.37
C GLY A 14 6.97 9.27 2.90
N ASN A 15 6.68 8.01 2.59
CA ASN A 15 6.41 7.55 1.22
C ASN A 15 5.01 7.95 0.73
N ARG A 16 4.27 8.76 1.49
CA ARG A 16 3.04 9.44 1.07
C ARG A 16 3.17 10.95 1.31
N PRO A 17 3.94 11.68 0.49
CA PRO A 17 4.24 13.10 0.72
C PRO A 17 3.02 14.01 0.56
N THR A 18 1.98 13.56 -0.15
CA THR A 18 0.73 14.29 -0.35
C THR A 18 -0.48 13.37 -0.09
N THR A 19 -1.45 13.32 -1.01
CA THR A 19 -2.64 12.49 -0.92
C THR A 19 -2.41 11.05 -1.43
N HIS A 20 -1.29 10.79 -2.10
CA HIS A 20 -0.94 9.51 -2.75
C HIS A 20 0.44 8.99 -2.33
N PHE A 21 0.60 7.66 -2.36
CA PHE A 21 1.90 7.01 -2.19
C PHE A 21 2.82 7.31 -3.39
N SER A 22 4.10 7.50 -3.09
CA SER A 22 5.19 7.60 -4.07
C SER A 22 5.34 6.29 -4.85
N ARG A 23 6.15 6.31 -5.91
CA ARG A 23 6.44 5.09 -6.68
C ARG A 23 7.09 4.02 -5.79
N ASP A 24 8.02 4.43 -4.93
CA ASP A 24 8.71 3.54 -3.99
C ASP A 24 7.74 3.03 -2.92
N GLY A 25 6.87 3.90 -2.40
CA GLY A 25 5.81 3.50 -1.47
C GLY A 25 4.91 2.41 -2.06
N TRP A 26 4.48 2.55 -3.31
CA TRP A 26 3.72 1.49 -3.98
C TRP A 26 4.51 0.20 -4.16
N SER A 27 5.79 0.29 -4.55
CA SER A 27 6.65 -0.88 -4.74
C SER A 27 6.83 -1.63 -3.41
N ASN A 28 7.15 -0.91 -2.35
CA ASN A 28 7.31 -1.44 -0.99
C ASN A 28 6.03 -2.09 -0.51
N LEU A 29 4.87 -1.47 -0.73
CA LEU A 29 3.59 -2.07 -0.38
C LEU A 29 3.40 -3.41 -1.08
N THR A 30 3.57 -3.50 -2.41
CA THR A 30 3.42 -4.76 -3.15
C THR A 30 4.37 -5.84 -2.65
N THR A 31 5.66 -5.52 -2.47
CA THR A 31 6.67 -6.48 -2.03
C THR A 31 6.41 -6.96 -0.60
N ASN A 32 6.16 -6.05 0.33
CA ASN A 32 5.91 -6.42 1.72
C ASN A 32 4.58 -7.17 1.87
N PHE A 33 3.56 -6.79 1.11
CA PHE A 33 2.28 -7.49 1.11
C PHE A 33 2.43 -8.92 0.60
N PHE A 34 3.19 -9.12 -0.50
CA PHE A 34 3.52 -10.47 -0.98
C PHE A 34 4.31 -11.26 0.06
N ALA A 35 5.33 -10.65 0.68
CA ALA A 35 6.15 -11.32 1.69
C ALA A 35 5.33 -11.76 2.92
N GLN A 36 4.36 -10.97 3.37
CA GLN A 36 3.55 -11.28 4.55
C GLN A 36 2.35 -12.20 4.27
N THR A 37 1.78 -12.13 3.06
CA THR A 37 0.53 -12.85 2.75
C THR A 37 0.71 -14.01 1.77
N GLY A 38 1.86 -14.07 1.09
CA GLY A 38 2.10 -14.96 -0.05
C GLY A 38 1.28 -14.61 -1.30
N LYS A 39 0.48 -13.54 -1.29
CA LYS A 39 -0.40 -13.17 -2.40
C LYS A 39 0.24 -12.09 -3.25
N SER A 40 0.43 -12.40 -4.54
CA SER A 40 0.92 -11.42 -5.50
C SER A 40 -0.23 -10.51 -5.88
N TYR A 41 -0.09 -9.21 -5.59
CA TYR A 41 -1.01 -8.18 -6.04
C TYR A 41 -0.23 -7.22 -6.93
N ASP A 42 -0.85 -6.84 -8.04
CA ASP A 42 -0.32 -5.77 -8.86
C ASP A 42 -0.62 -4.41 -8.24
N ARG A 43 0.19 -3.42 -8.60
CA ARG A 43 0.02 -2.03 -8.16
C ARG A 43 -1.40 -1.51 -8.40
N ASN A 44 -2.03 -1.89 -9.52
CA ASN A 44 -3.41 -1.47 -9.83
C ASN A 44 -4.43 -2.07 -8.86
N GLN A 45 -4.24 -3.32 -8.45
CA GLN A 45 -5.12 -3.97 -7.47
C GLN A 45 -4.97 -3.32 -6.08
N MET A 46 -3.73 -2.98 -5.69
CA MET A 46 -3.49 -2.25 -4.44
C MET A 46 -4.07 -0.84 -4.45
N LYS A 47 -3.97 -0.12 -5.57
CA LYS A 47 -4.62 1.19 -5.75
C LYS A 47 -6.13 1.09 -5.60
N ASN A 48 -6.75 0.14 -6.30
CA ASN A 48 -8.20 -0.08 -6.19
C ASN A 48 -8.60 -0.40 -4.75
N LYS A 49 -7.85 -1.26 -4.06
CA LYS A 49 -8.09 -1.59 -2.64
C LYS A 49 -8.01 -0.34 -1.76
N TRP A 50 -6.99 0.49 -1.96
CA TRP A 50 -6.80 1.75 -1.24
C TRP A 50 -7.93 2.75 -1.48
N ASP A 51 -8.39 2.91 -2.73
CA ASP A 51 -9.49 3.82 -3.06
C ASP A 51 -10.84 3.34 -2.50
N GLN A 52 -11.02 2.01 -2.36
CA GLN A 52 -12.18 1.46 -1.64
C GLN A 52 -12.10 1.75 -0.14
N ILE A 53 -10.92 1.61 0.48
CA ILE A 53 -10.72 1.89 1.91
C ILE A 53 -10.93 3.37 2.24
N LYS A 54 -10.61 4.29 1.33
CA LYS A 54 -10.83 5.73 1.50
C LYS A 54 -12.30 6.17 1.48
N LYS A 55 -13.19 5.33 0.94
CA LYS A 55 -14.61 5.64 0.77
C LYS A 55 -15.47 5.17 1.95
N ASP A 56 -14.89 4.39 2.84
CA ASP A 56 -15.47 3.97 4.12
C ASP A 56 -15.02 4.96 5.21
#